data_AF-A0A7S2WWY2-F1
#
_entry.id   AF-A0A7S2WWY2-F1
#
_cell.length_a   1.000
_cell.length_b   1.000
_cell.length_c   1.000
_cell.angle_alpha   90.00
_cell.angle_beta   90.00
_cell.angle_gamma   90.00
#
_symmetry.space_group_name_H-M   'P 1'
#
loop_
_entity.id
_entity.type
_entity.pdbx_description
1 polymer ?
#
loop_
_entity_poly.entity_id
_entity_poly.type
_entity_poly.pdbx_seq_one_letter_code
_entity_poly.pdbx_strand_id
1 'polypeptide(L)'
;EVDPLSQFAWLEATLEDLVAEASSAGSAARVWVVGHIPPCVDSFSFSPQWHRGYVATYLSLVQRFASVIVAQFFGHLHTDEWRIMPSTEGWGLGPGSPLFITGALSPVFDGNPSFR
;
A
#
# COMPACT_ATOMS: atom_id res chain seq x y z
N GLU A 1 -13.94 -14.41 6.00
CA GLU A 1 -14.23 -13.89 4.65
C GLU A 1 -12.90 -13.55 3.97
N VAL A 2 -12.78 -13.68 2.65
CA VAL A 2 -11.50 -13.53 1.92
C VAL A 2 -11.35 -12.18 1.19
N ASP A 3 -12.47 -11.53 0.86
CA ASP A 3 -12.52 -10.22 0.21
C ASP A 3 -13.72 -9.41 0.73
N PRO A 4 -13.61 -8.81 1.92
CA PRO A 4 -14.72 -8.08 2.53
C PRO A 4 -15.12 -6.89 1.64
N LEU A 5 -16.42 -6.78 1.36
CA LEU A 5 -16.98 -5.76 0.46
C LEU A 5 -16.44 -5.80 -0.98
N SER A 6 -15.80 -6.91 -1.39
CA SER A 6 -15.21 -7.05 -2.73
C SER A 6 -14.17 -5.97 -3.06
N GLN A 7 -13.48 -5.42 -2.04
CA GLN A 7 -12.53 -4.33 -2.23
C GLN A 7 -11.29 -4.76 -3.00
N PHE A 8 -10.81 -6.00 -2.84
CA PHE A 8 -9.66 -6.50 -3.62
C PHE A 8 -10.05 -6.73 -5.07
N ALA A 9 -11.21 -7.34 -5.32
CA ALA A 9 -11.73 -7.49 -6.69
C ALA A 9 -11.93 -6.15 -7.38
N TRP A 10 -12.46 -5.15 -6.66
CA TRP A 10 -12.61 -3.79 -7.19
C TRP A 10 -11.27 -3.12 -7.49
N LEU A 11 -10.28 -3.25 -6.59
CA LEU A 11 -8.94 -2.68 -6.79
C LEU A 11 -8.26 -3.30 -8.00
N GLU A 12 -8.35 -4.62 -8.15
CA GLU A 12 -7.84 -5.36 -9.31
C GLU A 12 -8.46 -4.86 -10.62
N ALA A 13 -9.79 -4.84 -10.71
CA ALA A 13 -10.49 -4.35 -11.91
C ALA A 13 -10.13 -2.90 -12.23
N THR A 14 -10.05 -2.03 -11.22
CA THR A 14 -9.68 -0.62 -11.40
C THR A 14 -8.26 -0.47 -11.97
N LEU A 15 -7.30 -1.26 -11.49
CA LEU A 15 -5.93 -1.24 -11.99
C LEU A 15 -5.85 -1.77 -13.43
N GLU A 16 -6.62 -2.80 -13.77
CA GLU A 16 -6.71 -3.34 -15.13
C GLU A 16 -7.29 -2.31 -16.11
N ASP A 17 -8.39 -1.64 -15.73
CA ASP A 17 -9.03 -0.61 -16.52
C ASP A 17 -8.08 0.57 -16.78
N LEU A 18 -7.37 1.04 -15.75
CA LEU A 18 -6.39 2.13 -15.88
C LEU A 18 -5.22 1.75 -16.80
N VAL A 19 -4.73 0.50 -16.71
CA VAL A 19 -3.70 -0.02 -17.61
C VAL A 19 -4.21 -0.05 -19.05
N ALA A 20 -5.43 -0.54 -19.27
CA ALA A 20 -6.03 -0.64 -20.60
C ALA A 20 -6.26 0.74 -21.22
N GLU A 21 -6.80 1.69 -20.46
CA GLU A 21 -7.03 3.07 -20.89
C GLU A 21 -5.72 3.74 -21.29
N ALA A 22 -4.70 3.71 -20.42
CA ALA A 22 -3.43 4.33 -20.71
C ALA A 22 -2.76 3.72 -21.95
N SER A 23 -2.82 2.39 -22.09
CA SER A 23 -2.28 1.66 -23.24
C SER A 23 -2.99 2.07 -24.55
N SER A 24 -4.32 2.22 -24.52
CA SER A 24 -5.10 2.66 -25.68
C SER A 24 -4.75 4.09 -26.11
N ALA A 25 -4.33 4.93 -25.17
CA ALA A 25 -3.87 6.30 -25.40
C ALA A 25 -2.38 6.41 -25.77
N GLY A 26 -1.65 5.29 -25.89
CA GLY A 26 -0.21 5.30 -26.15
C GLY A 26 0.62 5.87 -25.00
N SER A 27 0.10 5.77 -23.77
CA SER A 27 0.69 6.32 -22.54
C SER A 27 0.88 5.22 -21.48
N ALA A 28 1.47 5.57 -20.33
CA ALA A 28 1.61 4.66 -19.19
C ALA A 28 0.82 5.18 -17.99
N ALA A 29 -0.02 4.32 -17.40
CA ALA A 29 -0.74 4.64 -16.18
C ALA A 29 0.23 4.83 -15.01
N ARG A 30 -0.08 5.79 -14.14
CA ARG A 30 0.64 6.03 -12.88
C ARG A 30 -0.37 6.17 -11.76
N VAL A 31 -0.27 5.27 -10.79
CA VAL A 31 -1.26 5.11 -9.73
C VAL A 31 -0.62 5.34 -8.37
N TRP A 32 -1.32 6.12 -7.54
CA TRP A 32 -1.08 6.19 -6.11
C TRP A 32 -2.15 5.40 -5.38
N VAL A 33 -1.75 4.52 -4.48
CA VAL A 33 -2.67 3.87 -3.56
C VAL A 33 -2.69 4.67 -2.27
N VAL A 34 -3.86 5.08 -1.82
CA VAL A 34 -4.04 5.83 -0.58
C VAL A 34 -4.99 5.08 0.33
N GLY A 35 -4.59 4.88 1.58
CA GLY A 35 -5.41 4.21 2.59
C GLY A 35 -5.13 4.75 3.98
N HIS A 36 -5.91 4.34 4.99
CA HIS A 36 -5.67 4.77 6.37
C HIS A 36 -4.69 3.86 7.10
N ILE A 37 -5.06 2.58 7.29
CA ILE A 37 -4.27 1.59 8.02
C ILE A 37 -3.28 0.93 7.06
N PRO A 38 -1.96 0.98 7.30
CA PRO A 38 -0.96 0.38 6.41
C PRO A 38 -0.91 -1.16 6.55
N PRO A 39 -0.62 -1.91 5.46
CA PRO A 39 -0.39 -3.35 5.47
C PRO A 39 1.00 -3.71 6.05
N CYS A 40 1.29 -3.31 7.29
CA CYS A 40 2.59 -3.53 7.93
C CYS A 40 2.48 -4.06 9.36
N VAL A 41 3.65 -4.30 9.96
CA VAL A 41 3.79 -4.46 11.42
C VAL A 41 4.16 -3.09 11.98
N ASP A 42 3.40 -2.64 12.97
CA ASP A 42 3.66 -1.39 13.70
C ASP A 42 5.05 -1.44 14.35
N SER A 43 5.81 -0.35 14.18
CA SER A 43 7.20 -0.23 14.60
C SER A 43 7.37 -0.12 16.11
N PHE A 44 6.35 0.32 16.83
CA PHE A 44 6.33 0.49 18.28
C PHE A 44 5.69 -0.70 18.99
N SER A 45 4.47 -1.07 18.58
CA SER A 45 3.71 -2.14 19.24
C SER A 45 4.07 -3.55 18.76
N PHE A 46 4.81 -3.66 17.66
CA PHE A 46 5.13 -4.93 16.98
C PHE A 46 3.89 -5.74 16.59
N SER A 47 2.74 -5.08 16.47
CA SER A 47 1.46 -5.72 16.15
C SER A 47 1.18 -5.64 14.64
N PRO A 48 0.66 -6.72 14.03
CA PRO A 48 0.22 -6.69 12.64
C PRO A 48 -1.01 -5.82 12.51
N GLN A 49 -0.97 -4.84 11.60
CA GLN A 49 -2.06 -3.90 11.40
C GLN A 49 -3.21 -4.50 10.57
N TRP A 50 -2.88 -5.46 9.71
CA TRP A 50 -3.83 -6.16 8.85
C TRP A 50 -3.78 -7.66 9.12
N HIS A 51 -4.89 -8.35 8.84
CA HIS A 51 -4.92 -9.81 8.83
C HIS A 51 -3.97 -10.35 7.75
N ARG A 52 -3.21 -11.40 8.06
CA ARG A 52 -2.16 -11.96 7.18
C ARG A 52 -2.66 -12.29 5.77
N GLY A 53 -3.88 -12.82 5.65
CA GLY A 53 -4.50 -13.13 4.36
C GLY A 53 -4.67 -11.89 3.48
N TYR A 54 -5.08 -10.76 4.06
CA TYR A 54 -5.29 -9.51 3.35
C TYR A 54 -3.95 -8.87 2.91
N VAL A 55 -2.93 -8.96 3.78
CA VAL A 55 -1.57 -8.53 3.43
C VAL A 55 -1.04 -9.33 2.23
N ALA A 56 -1.26 -10.64 2.22
CA ALA A 56 -0.82 -11.49 1.11
C ALA A 56 -1.53 -11.13 -0.21
N THR A 57 -2.86 -10.95 -0.19
CA THR A 57 -3.63 -10.53 -1.37
C THR A 57 -3.18 -9.15 -1.87
N TYR A 58 -3.05 -8.18 -0.98
CA TYR A 58 -2.61 -6.82 -1.32
C TYR A 58 -1.18 -6.80 -1.89
N LEU A 59 -0.24 -7.52 -1.27
CA LEU A 59 1.12 -7.66 -1.78
C LEU A 59 1.15 -8.26 -3.18
N SER A 60 0.34 -9.30 -3.43
CA SER A 60 0.22 -9.92 -4.75
C SER A 60 -0.27 -8.92 -5.81
N LEU A 61 -1.28 -8.11 -5.48
CA LEU A 61 -1.78 -7.06 -6.40
C LEU A 61 -0.71 -5.99 -6.65
N VAL A 62 -0.08 -5.47 -5.59
CA VAL A 62 0.95 -4.42 -5.72
C VAL A 62 2.12 -4.89 -6.58
N GLN A 63 2.58 -6.14 -6.41
CA GLN A 63 3.68 -6.69 -7.22
C GLN A 63 3.26 -6.92 -8.67
N ARG A 64 2.06 -7.44 -8.90
CA ARG A 64 1.55 -7.68 -10.26
C ARG A 64 1.37 -6.38 -11.03
N PHE A 65 0.99 -5.30 -10.35
CA PHE A 65 0.83 -3.96 -10.92
C PHE A 65 2.00 -3.01 -10.60
N ALA A 66 3.18 -3.53 -10.29
CA ALA A 66 4.35 -2.72 -9.91
C ALA A 66 4.84 -1.77 -11.01
N SER A 67 4.47 -2.01 -12.27
CA SER A 67 4.77 -1.13 -13.40
C SER A 67 3.94 0.17 -13.40
N VAL A 68 2.78 0.18 -12.73
CA VAL A 68 1.86 1.32 -12.72
C VAL A 68 1.66 1.92 -11.33
N ILE A 69 1.71 1.14 -10.26
CA ILE A 69 1.66 1.67 -8.90
C ILE A 69 3.02 2.27 -8.57
N VAL A 70 3.10 3.60 -8.49
CA VAL A 70 4.37 4.32 -8.30
C VAL A 70 4.63 4.71 -6.85
N ALA A 71 3.59 4.81 -6.02
CA ALA A 71 3.70 5.11 -4.59
C ALA A 71 2.45 4.64 -3.83
N GLN A 72 2.61 4.38 -2.54
CA GLN A 72 1.52 4.06 -1.62
C GLN A 72 1.60 4.98 -0.40
N PHE A 73 0.46 5.50 0.06
CA PHE A 73 0.40 6.48 1.15
C PHE A 73 -0.61 6.04 2.21
N PHE A 74 -0.14 5.95 3.44
CA PHE A 74 -0.92 5.55 4.60
C PHE A 74 -0.66 6.47 5.81
N GLY A 75 -1.41 6.28 6.88
CA GLY A 75 -1.21 6.95 8.16
C GLY A 75 -1.34 5.94 9.29
N HIS A 76 -2.26 6.20 10.22
CA HIS A 76 -2.63 5.34 11.35
C HIS A 76 -1.56 5.17 12.44
N LEU A 77 -0.29 4.98 12.08
CA LEU A 77 0.78 4.77 13.05
C LEU A 77 1.24 6.07 13.76
N HIS A 78 0.86 7.23 13.23
CA HIS A 78 1.24 8.54 13.75
C HIS A 78 2.77 8.80 13.76
N THR A 79 3.53 8.00 13.04
CA THR A 79 4.99 8.09 12.87
C THR A 79 5.32 8.35 11.40
N ASP A 80 6.43 9.05 11.14
CA ASP A 80 6.95 9.23 9.78
C ASP A 80 7.83 8.05 9.40
N GLU A 81 7.29 7.14 8.58
CA GLU A 81 7.95 5.92 8.16
C GLU A 81 7.83 5.70 6.65
N TRP A 82 8.72 4.86 6.13
CA TRP A 82 8.55 4.30 4.80
C TRP A 82 8.96 2.82 4.81
N ARG A 83 8.36 2.04 3.92
CA ARG A 83 8.58 0.60 3.79
C ARG A 83 8.84 0.24 2.33
N ILE A 84 9.67 -0.78 2.12
CA ILE A 84 9.78 -1.49 0.84
C ILE A 84 9.10 -2.84 0.99
N MET A 85 8.32 -3.23 0.00
CA MET A 85 7.57 -4.47 0.04
C MET A 85 8.51 -5.69 -0.16
N PRO A 86 8.35 -6.74 0.66
CA PRO A 86 9.08 -7.98 0.45
C PRO A 86 8.58 -8.68 -0.80
N SER A 87 9.42 -9.53 -1.41
CA SER A 87 9.02 -10.40 -2.52
C SER A 87 7.91 -11.37 -2.09
N THR A 88 6.95 -11.65 -2.98
CA THR A 88 6.06 -12.81 -2.79
C THR A 88 6.74 -14.12 -3.16
N GLU A 89 7.84 -14.05 -3.93
CA GLU A 89 8.68 -15.18 -4.33
C GLU A 89 9.97 -15.18 -3.51
N GLY A 90 10.00 -15.98 -2.44
CA GLY A 90 11.21 -16.22 -1.66
C GLY A 90 11.70 -15.05 -0.79
N TRP A 91 12.99 -15.09 -0.43
CA TRP A 91 13.63 -14.08 0.41
C TRP A 91 14.17 -12.94 -0.44
N GLY A 92 13.73 -11.71 -0.17
CA GLY A 92 14.22 -10.51 -0.83
C GLY A 92 13.18 -9.42 -0.97
N LEU A 93 13.53 -8.38 -1.74
CA LEU A 93 12.61 -7.31 -2.12
C LEU A 93 11.91 -7.68 -3.42
N GLY A 94 10.60 -7.48 -3.47
CA GLY A 94 9.82 -7.67 -4.69
C GLY A 94 9.82 -6.42 -5.56
N PRO A 95 9.45 -6.53 -6.85
CA PRO A 95 9.11 -5.36 -7.64
C PRO A 95 7.95 -4.63 -6.96
N GLY A 96 8.05 -3.32 -6.79
CA GLY A 96 6.99 -2.58 -6.11
C GLY A 96 7.33 -1.11 -5.90
N SER A 97 6.37 -0.41 -5.33
CA SER A 97 6.50 1.00 -4.99
C SER A 97 6.82 1.21 -3.51
N PRO A 98 7.48 2.32 -3.16
CA PRO A 98 7.63 2.71 -1.77
C PRO A 98 6.26 2.93 -1.13
N LEU A 99 6.12 2.48 0.12
CA LEU A 99 4.98 2.74 0.97
C LEU A 99 5.37 3.78 2.01
N PHE A 100 4.74 4.94 1.97
CA PHE A 100 4.93 6.02 2.92
C PHE A 100 3.84 5.99 3.98
N ILE A 101 4.24 6.20 5.23
CA ILE A 101 3.35 6.36 6.37
C ILE A 101 3.61 7.75 6.92
N THR A 102 2.59 8.61 6.87
CA THR A 102 2.71 9.99 7.35
C THR A 102 2.46 10.05 8.85
N GLY A 103 3.21 10.92 9.54
CA GLY A 103 2.92 11.24 10.94
C GLY A 103 1.60 12.00 11.08
N ALA A 104 1.13 12.13 12.32
CA ALA A 104 -0.15 12.76 12.62
C ALA A 104 0.00 14.24 12.99
N LEU A 105 -1.09 15.00 12.82
CA LEU A 105 -1.22 16.32 13.45
C LEU A 105 -1.46 16.21 14.95
N SER A 106 -2.08 15.11 15.40
CA SER A 106 -2.35 14.87 16.81
C SER A 106 -1.03 14.58 17.55
N PRO A 107 -0.74 15.29 18.66
CA PRO A 107 0.46 15.06 19.45
C PRO A 107 0.34 13.88 20.42
N VAL A 108 -0.73 13.09 20.33
CA VAL A 108 -0.89 11.87 21.14
C VAL A 108 0.27 10.92 20.84
N PHE A 109 0.76 10.21 21.86
CA PHE A 109 1.96 9.35 21.83
C PHE A 109 3.29 10.11 21.70
N ASP A 110 3.35 11.34 22.21
CA ASP A 110 4.56 12.19 22.26
C ASP A 110 5.14 12.50 20.87
N GLY A 111 4.32 12.39 19.82
CA GLY A 111 4.66 12.80 18.47
C GLY A 111 4.58 14.32 18.30
N ASN A 112 5.57 14.92 17.64
CA ASN A 112 5.42 16.30 17.17
C ASN A 112 4.40 16.34 16.02
N PRO A 113 3.47 17.31 16.00
CA PRO A 113 2.57 17.50 14.87
C PRO A 113 3.34 17.60 13.54
N SER A 114 2.98 16.75 12.58
CA SER A 114 3.67 16.67 11.28
C SER A 114 2.69 16.75 10.10
N PHE A 115 3.15 17.29 8.98
CA PHE A 115 2.45 17.32 7.69
C PHE A 115 3.44 17.07 6.55
N ARG A 116 2.97 16.50 5.44
CA ARG A 116 3.75 16.20 4.23
C ARG A 116 2.90 16.48 3.00
#